data_AF-A0A1L8R4R8-F1
#
_entry.id   AF-A0A1L8R4R8-F1
#
_cell.length_a   1.000
_cell.length_b   1.000
_cell.length_c   1.000
_cell.angle_alpha   90.00
_cell.angle_beta   90.00
_cell.angle_gamma   90.00
#
_symmetry.space_group_name_H-M   'P 1'
#
loop_
_entity.id
_entity.type
_entity.pdbx_description
1 polymer ?
#
loop_
_entity_poly.entity_id
_entity_poly.type
_entity_poly.pdbx_seq_one_letter_code
_entity_poly.pdbx_strand_id
1 'polypeptide(L)'
;MRITKIYPSHFIGTKLTFQNSQQWLPFFNSNSKAQKVMLKAITSQQVWQINEEETTLYLAGKLAADNFFVLENFLYYDLNIRQKQMLQLLDNFCRQHFFSGLRFEISSQNKTTALCDWLLDNAFQKVGDSFSRRCHYHTALVLGGGGARGAYQIGVWQALQELKINFSIVTGTSVGALNGGLILLNDQKAARKLWENLSTDQVLQFPAAAADNHALRLLLRQIRSLTMTALKENGASTKPLQQIMTQTFDGEKMLQSPVSLYVCSTRLPDFSEEIYHFQKEDLATAISWLSASASFYPAMKATEIAGKLYIDGGYRNNVPVDVAVKKGATECIVVDVKGPGLTKKYRLPKNVVQLPLSSPWTLGSFLVFDPGRSKTNLRLGYLETMKYFNRYLGFWYTFIPEETADFNIYWRKFCQQLRQQQHPLWQLIKSQAFWRKLRHTYGKEVAFEVAGLALVELSGVWADILPTEIFTKKEFITQVKEVSRGHKEELNATLSVAEWLNLYRKRLFAWSDARLFFSFLQVSQLSFTVPQILWENFAVSLVAAEFSKFLWQTETK
;
A
#
# COMPACT_ATOMS: atom_id res chain seq x y z
N MET A 1 -4.83 -11.13 -12.45
CA MET A 1 -4.68 -11.89 -11.20
C MET A 1 -5.07 -11.09 -9.96
N ARG A 2 -5.92 -11.64 -9.07
CA ARG A 2 -6.21 -11.12 -7.72
C ARG A 2 -5.93 -12.24 -6.69
N ILE A 3 -5.06 -11.97 -5.72
CA ILE A 3 -4.73 -12.92 -4.64
C ILE A 3 -5.43 -12.48 -3.37
N THR A 4 -6.19 -13.38 -2.75
CA THR A 4 -6.92 -13.10 -1.50
C THR A 4 -6.81 -14.25 -0.53
N LYS A 5 -6.51 -13.94 0.73
CA LYS A 5 -6.62 -14.92 1.82
C LYS A 5 -8.09 -15.31 2.01
N ILE A 6 -8.39 -16.60 2.09
CA ILE A 6 -9.76 -17.10 2.26
C ILE A 6 -10.05 -17.24 3.74
N TYR A 7 -11.22 -16.73 4.14
CA TYR A 7 -11.82 -16.96 5.45
C TYR A 7 -13.10 -17.78 5.29
N PRO A 8 -13.53 -18.53 6.32
CA PRO A 8 -14.77 -19.29 6.29
C PRO A 8 -15.99 -18.47 5.84
N SER A 9 -16.10 -17.21 6.26
CA SER A 9 -17.18 -16.31 5.84
C SER A 9 -17.21 -16.00 4.34
N HIS A 10 -16.06 -16.01 3.66
CA HIS A 10 -15.98 -15.82 2.21
C HIS A 10 -16.40 -17.05 1.41
N PHE A 11 -16.31 -18.23 2.03
CA PHE A 11 -16.51 -19.51 1.35
C PHE A 11 -17.96 -19.74 0.89
N ILE A 12 -18.93 -19.02 1.46
CA ILE A 12 -20.35 -19.13 1.09
C ILE A 12 -20.55 -18.77 -0.39
N GLY A 13 -19.84 -17.75 -0.90
CA GLY A 13 -19.97 -17.28 -2.28
C GLY A 13 -19.21 -18.10 -3.32
N THR A 14 -18.18 -18.86 -2.92
CA THR A 14 -17.30 -19.62 -3.83
C THR A 14 -17.54 -21.13 -3.79
N LYS A 15 -18.54 -21.58 -3.01
CA LYS A 15 -18.81 -22.99 -2.74
C LYS A 15 -19.01 -23.84 -4.01
N LEU A 16 -19.71 -23.33 -5.02
CA LEU A 16 -19.98 -24.07 -6.25
C LEU A 16 -18.69 -24.29 -7.07
N THR A 17 -17.92 -23.22 -7.28
CA THR A 17 -16.59 -23.25 -7.93
C THR A 17 -15.65 -24.20 -7.21
N PHE A 18 -15.65 -24.17 -5.87
CA PHE A 18 -14.85 -25.07 -5.05
C PHE A 18 -15.27 -26.54 -5.20
N GLN A 19 -16.57 -26.85 -5.19
CA GLN A 19 -17.06 -28.22 -5.34
C GLN A 19 -16.63 -28.85 -6.67
N ASN A 20 -16.57 -28.03 -7.72
CA ASN A 20 -16.13 -28.46 -9.05
C ASN A 20 -14.61 -28.39 -9.25
N SER A 21 -13.84 -27.96 -8.24
CA SER A 21 -12.39 -27.84 -8.35
C SER A 21 -11.70 -29.21 -8.35
N GLN A 22 -10.56 -29.30 -9.02
CA GLN A 22 -9.74 -30.50 -9.14
C GLN A 22 -8.33 -30.26 -8.59
N GLN A 23 -7.68 -31.30 -8.07
CA GLN A 23 -6.27 -31.21 -7.69
C GLN A 23 -5.40 -31.06 -8.95
N TRP A 24 -4.48 -30.09 -8.94
CA TRP A 24 -3.57 -29.89 -10.07
C TRP A 24 -2.43 -30.91 -10.07
N LEU A 25 -1.85 -31.14 -8.90
CA LEU A 25 -0.87 -32.20 -8.64
C LEU A 25 -1.49 -33.24 -7.71
N PRO A 26 -1.05 -34.52 -7.77
CA PRO A 26 -1.66 -35.61 -7.00
C PRO A 26 -1.17 -35.63 -5.54
N PHE A 27 -1.39 -34.53 -4.82
CA PHE A 27 -1.13 -34.43 -3.38
C PHE A 27 -1.87 -35.52 -2.57
N PHE A 28 -3.05 -35.92 -3.05
CA PHE A 28 -3.90 -36.90 -2.41
C PHE A 28 -4.39 -37.95 -3.41
N ASN A 29 -4.71 -39.15 -2.90
CA ASN A 29 -5.16 -40.29 -3.71
C ASN A 29 -6.54 -40.06 -4.36
N SER A 30 -7.29 -39.02 -3.94
CA SER A 30 -8.55 -38.65 -4.58
C SER A 30 -8.84 -37.16 -4.43
N ASN A 31 -9.56 -36.62 -5.42
CA ASN A 31 -9.96 -35.21 -5.42
C ASN A 31 -10.87 -34.87 -4.23
N SER A 32 -11.77 -35.79 -3.84
CA SER A 32 -12.64 -35.61 -2.68
C SER A 32 -11.84 -35.48 -1.38
N LYS A 33 -10.74 -36.24 -1.22
CA LYS A 33 -9.85 -36.11 -0.07
C LYS A 33 -9.14 -34.76 -0.08
N ALA A 34 -8.64 -34.32 -1.23
CA ALA A 34 -8.01 -33.00 -1.39
C ALA A 34 -8.96 -31.85 -1.01
N GLN A 35 -10.21 -31.88 -1.48
CA GLN A 35 -11.26 -30.92 -1.11
C GLN A 35 -11.54 -30.92 0.40
N LYS A 36 -11.68 -32.10 1.03
CA LYS A 36 -11.90 -32.21 2.49
C LYS A 36 -10.74 -31.62 3.30
N VAL A 37 -9.50 -31.85 2.88
CA VAL A 37 -8.31 -31.26 3.55
C VAL A 37 -8.27 -29.75 3.35
N MET A 38 -8.58 -29.26 2.14
CA MET A 38 -8.65 -27.83 1.86
C MET A 38 -9.69 -27.11 2.73
N LEU A 39 -10.87 -27.69 2.95
CA LEU A 39 -11.90 -27.14 3.85
C LEU A 39 -11.37 -26.96 5.29
N LYS A 40 -10.60 -27.93 5.80
CA LYS A 40 -9.94 -27.81 7.11
C LYS A 40 -8.92 -26.67 7.11
N ALA A 41 -8.10 -26.56 6.06
CA ALA A 41 -7.12 -25.48 5.93
C ALA A 41 -7.76 -24.08 5.85
N ILE A 42 -8.94 -23.94 5.22
CA ILE A 42 -9.71 -22.69 5.21
C ILE A 42 -10.12 -22.31 6.63
N THR A 43 -10.52 -23.28 7.44
CA THR A 43 -10.90 -23.05 8.86
C THR A 43 -9.71 -22.56 9.67
N SER A 44 -8.51 -23.09 9.38
CA SER A 44 -7.24 -22.64 9.96
C SER A 44 -6.67 -21.36 9.33
N GLN A 45 -7.36 -20.74 8.36
CA GLN A 45 -6.92 -19.51 7.68
C GLN A 45 -5.54 -19.62 7.03
N GLN A 46 -5.24 -20.76 6.40
CA GLN A 46 -3.97 -21.04 5.71
C GLN A 46 -4.14 -21.22 4.20
N VAL A 47 -5.13 -20.54 3.62
CA VAL A 47 -5.51 -20.70 2.21
C VAL A 47 -5.53 -19.37 1.49
N TRP A 48 -4.93 -19.36 0.29
CA TRP A 48 -4.97 -18.26 -0.65
C TRP A 48 -5.80 -18.66 -1.88
N GLN A 49 -6.69 -17.76 -2.29
CA GLN A 49 -7.38 -17.82 -3.57
C GLN A 49 -6.65 -16.97 -4.58
N ILE A 50 -6.47 -17.49 -5.79
CA ILE A 50 -6.03 -16.69 -6.95
C ILE A 50 -7.15 -16.71 -7.97
N ASN A 51 -7.65 -15.53 -8.33
CA ASN A 51 -8.63 -15.37 -9.39
C ASN A 51 -7.98 -14.67 -10.59
N GLU A 52 -8.06 -15.28 -11.76
CA GLU A 52 -7.62 -14.71 -13.03
C GLU A 52 -8.57 -15.11 -14.15
N GLU A 53 -9.27 -14.14 -14.75
CA GLU A 53 -10.27 -14.40 -15.79
C GLU A 53 -11.31 -15.45 -15.30
N GLU A 54 -11.39 -16.61 -15.93
CA GLU A 54 -12.27 -17.73 -15.54
C GLU A 54 -11.57 -18.76 -14.63
N THR A 55 -10.27 -18.60 -14.40
CA THR A 55 -9.47 -19.47 -13.54
C THR A 55 -9.60 -19.11 -12.08
N THR A 56 -9.94 -20.10 -11.24
CA THR A 56 -9.82 -19.98 -9.78
C THR A 56 -8.85 -21.02 -9.22
N LEU A 57 -7.84 -20.58 -8.48
CA LEU A 57 -6.88 -21.44 -7.78
C LEU A 57 -7.08 -21.34 -6.26
N TYR A 58 -6.90 -22.45 -5.56
CA TYR A 58 -6.87 -22.54 -4.10
C TYR A 58 -5.55 -23.17 -3.67
N LEU A 59 -4.71 -22.39 -3.00
CA LEU A 59 -3.41 -22.81 -2.49
C LEU A 59 -3.46 -22.89 -0.98
N ALA A 60 -3.18 -24.05 -0.40
CA ALA A 60 -2.93 -24.20 1.03
C ALA A 60 -1.46 -24.49 1.28
N GLY A 61 -0.89 -23.83 2.28
CA GLY A 61 0.51 -24.03 2.60
C GLY A 61 1.02 -23.13 3.71
N LYS A 62 2.32 -23.20 3.94
CA LYS A 62 3.02 -22.46 4.99
C LYS A 62 4.37 -21.96 4.49
N LEU A 63 4.87 -20.89 5.11
CA LEU A 63 6.20 -20.37 4.84
C LEU A 63 7.23 -21.15 5.66
N ALA A 64 8.26 -21.67 5.01
CA ALA A 64 9.40 -22.29 5.68
C ALA A 64 10.44 -21.24 6.13
N ALA A 65 11.36 -21.64 7.01
CA ALA A 65 12.39 -20.75 7.57
C ALA A 65 13.37 -20.19 6.50
N ASP A 66 13.57 -20.92 5.41
CA ASP A 66 14.37 -20.53 4.24
C ASP A 66 13.59 -19.66 3.23
N ASN A 67 12.41 -19.18 3.63
CA ASN A 67 11.50 -18.35 2.83
C ASN A 67 10.95 -19.05 1.58
N PHE A 68 10.95 -20.39 1.54
CA PHE A 68 10.18 -21.15 0.55
C PHE A 68 8.72 -21.30 0.99
N PHE A 69 7.80 -21.17 0.03
CA PHE A 69 6.40 -21.53 0.27
C PHE A 69 6.23 -23.04 0.11
N VAL A 70 5.89 -23.71 1.21
CA VAL A 70 5.59 -25.14 1.24
C VAL A 70 4.11 -25.32 0.92
N LEU A 71 3.84 -25.72 -0.31
CA LEU A 71 2.50 -26.01 -0.81
C LEU A 71 2.09 -27.42 -0.35
N GLU A 72 1.00 -27.49 0.40
CA GLU A 72 0.48 -28.72 1.01
C GLU A 72 -0.78 -29.22 0.29
N ASN A 73 -1.49 -28.32 -0.39
CA ASN A 73 -2.66 -28.66 -1.19
C ASN A 73 -2.89 -27.60 -2.28
N PHE A 74 -3.29 -28.06 -3.46
CA PHE A 74 -3.57 -27.18 -4.59
C PHE A 74 -4.76 -27.69 -5.40
N LEU A 75 -5.87 -26.94 -5.33
CA LEU A 75 -7.04 -27.14 -6.18
C LEU A 75 -7.16 -26.02 -7.20
N TYR A 76 -7.72 -26.32 -8.36
CA TYR A 76 -8.06 -25.34 -9.38
C TYR A 76 -9.42 -25.63 -10.00
N TYR A 77 -10.07 -24.60 -10.51
CA TYR A 77 -11.26 -24.68 -11.33
C TYR A 77 -11.04 -23.82 -12.57
N ASP A 78 -10.87 -24.50 -13.71
CA ASP A 78 -10.82 -23.93 -15.06
C ASP A 78 -10.87 -25.11 -16.06
N LEU A 79 -11.68 -25.01 -17.12
CA LEU A 79 -11.79 -26.05 -18.14
C LEU A 79 -10.72 -25.96 -19.24
N ASN A 80 -10.07 -24.80 -19.39
CA ASN A 80 -9.22 -24.45 -20.53
C ASN A 80 -7.79 -24.04 -20.14
N ILE A 81 -7.44 -24.04 -18.85
CA ILE A 81 -6.12 -23.60 -18.42
C ILE A 81 -5.00 -24.56 -18.87
N ARG A 82 -3.94 -23.99 -19.44
CA ARG A 82 -2.75 -24.75 -19.85
C ARG A 82 -1.76 -24.87 -18.69
N GLN A 83 -0.98 -25.96 -18.69
CA GLN A 83 0.06 -26.23 -17.68
C GLN A 83 1.07 -25.08 -17.51
N LYS A 84 1.50 -24.45 -18.61
CA LYS A 84 2.40 -23.29 -18.58
C LYS A 84 1.77 -22.06 -17.90
N GLN A 85 0.46 -21.86 -18.06
CA GLN A 85 -0.27 -20.77 -17.41
C GLN A 85 -0.42 -21.03 -15.91
N MET A 86 -0.62 -22.29 -15.50
CA MET A 86 -0.63 -22.68 -14.08
C MET A 86 0.71 -22.38 -13.40
N LEU A 87 1.83 -22.76 -14.02
CA LEU A 87 3.17 -22.44 -13.51
C LEU A 87 3.40 -20.93 -13.41
N GLN A 88 2.93 -20.16 -14.39
CA GLN A 88 3.02 -18.70 -14.37
C GLN A 88 2.22 -18.09 -13.21
N LEU A 89 1.02 -18.59 -12.93
CA LEU A 89 0.21 -18.14 -11.79
C LEU A 89 0.89 -18.45 -10.44
N LEU A 90 1.54 -19.60 -10.33
CA LEU A 90 2.33 -19.96 -9.16
C LEU A 90 3.57 -19.07 -9.00
N ASP A 91 4.31 -18.83 -10.09
CA ASP A 91 5.46 -17.92 -10.08
C ASP A 91 5.00 -16.51 -9.64
N ASN A 92 3.90 -16.01 -10.18
CA ASN A 92 3.35 -14.70 -9.79
C ASN A 92 2.91 -14.66 -8.32
N PHE A 93 2.36 -15.76 -7.79
CA PHE A 93 2.04 -15.86 -6.36
C PHE A 93 3.30 -15.76 -5.50
N CYS A 94 4.36 -16.51 -5.84
CA CYS A 94 5.64 -16.41 -5.16
C CYS A 94 6.24 -15.01 -5.26
N ARG A 95 6.17 -14.39 -6.44
CA ARG A 95 6.68 -13.04 -6.70
C ARG A 95 5.97 -11.95 -5.90
N GLN A 96 4.64 -12.04 -5.78
CA GLN A 96 3.86 -11.08 -5.00
C GLN A 96 4.24 -11.09 -3.51
N HIS A 97 4.75 -12.21 -3.02
CA HIS A 97 5.18 -12.38 -1.64
C HIS A 97 6.71 -12.39 -1.45
N PHE A 98 7.49 -12.26 -2.53
CA PHE A 98 8.95 -12.39 -2.52
C PHE A 98 9.46 -13.69 -1.87
N PHE A 99 8.80 -14.82 -2.15
CA PHE A 99 9.25 -16.13 -1.68
C PHE A 99 10.50 -16.61 -2.43
N SER A 100 11.45 -17.25 -1.75
CA SER A 100 12.63 -17.83 -2.39
C SER A 100 12.27 -18.85 -3.49
N GLY A 101 11.11 -19.49 -3.34
CA GLY A 101 10.55 -20.41 -4.31
C GLY A 101 9.35 -21.16 -3.77
N LEU A 102 8.94 -22.18 -4.52
CA LEU A 102 7.90 -23.13 -4.16
C LEU A 102 8.54 -24.47 -3.78
N ARG A 103 8.01 -25.14 -2.75
CA ARG A 103 8.34 -26.51 -2.40
C ARG A 103 7.06 -27.30 -2.14
N PHE A 104 7.01 -28.55 -2.55
CA PHE A 104 5.92 -29.44 -2.19
C PHE A 104 6.39 -30.90 -2.15
N GLU A 105 5.56 -31.75 -1.57
CA GLU A 105 5.79 -33.19 -1.51
C GLU A 105 4.58 -33.91 -2.11
N ILE A 106 4.87 -34.98 -2.88
CA ILE A 106 3.86 -35.88 -3.42
C ILE A 106 4.08 -37.23 -2.75
N SER A 107 3.02 -37.89 -2.29
CA SER A 107 3.14 -39.24 -1.71
C SER A 107 3.76 -40.21 -2.72
N SER A 108 4.64 -41.10 -2.27
CA SER A 108 5.32 -42.10 -3.13
C SER A 108 4.35 -42.93 -3.98
N GLN A 109 3.15 -43.23 -3.46
CA GLN A 109 2.09 -43.96 -4.17
C GLN A 109 1.52 -43.20 -5.38
N ASN A 110 1.67 -41.87 -5.42
CA ASN A 110 1.15 -41.01 -6.48
C ASN A 110 2.26 -40.47 -7.40
N LYS A 111 3.53 -40.85 -7.18
CA LYS A 111 4.66 -40.45 -8.02
C LYS A 111 4.73 -41.37 -9.25
N THR A 112 4.38 -40.85 -10.42
CA THR A 112 4.65 -41.53 -11.70
C THR A 112 5.94 -41.01 -12.31
N THR A 113 6.62 -41.82 -13.14
CA THR A 113 7.85 -41.41 -13.85
C THR A 113 7.58 -40.20 -14.73
N ALA A 114 6.50 -40.23 -15.52
CA ALA A 114 6.11 -39.12 -16.39
C ALA A 114 5.89 -37.80 -15.64
N LEU A 115 5.33 -37.84 -14.43
CA LEU A 115 5.16 -36.64 -13.60
C LEU A 115 6.51 -36.13 -13.09
N CYS A 116 7.40 -37.03 -12.65
CA CYS A 116 8.75 -36.66 -12.22
C CYS A 116 9.52 -35.99 -13.36
N ASP A 117 9.50 -36.58 -14.55
CA ASP A 117 10.19 -36.05 -15.72
C ASP A 117 9.62 -34.68 -16.11
N TRP A 118 8.29 -34.54 -16.15
CA TRP A 118 7.64 -33.26 -16.42
C TRP A 118 8.02 -32.17 -15.40
N LEU A 119 8.15 -32.53 -14.12
CA LEU A 119 8.59 -31.58 -13.08
C LEU A 119 10.04 -31.14 -13.30
N LEU A 120 10.94 -32.08 -13.61
CA LEU A 120 12.34 -31.77 -13.91
C LEU A 120 12.47 -30.86 -15.15
N ASP A 121 11.71 -31.16 -16.21
CA ASP A 121 11.65 -30.35 -17.45
C ASP A 121 11.13 -28.92 -17.20
N ASN A 122 10.33 -28.73 -16.13
CA ASN A 122 9.79 -27.43 -15.72
C ASN A 122 10.58 -26.80 -14.56
N ALA A 123 11.88 -27.08 -14.48
CA ALA A 123 12.84 -26.48 -13.56
C ALA A 123 12.56 -26.74 -12.06
N PHE A 124 11.83 -27.81 -11.74
CA PHE A 124 11.81 -28.33 -10.38
C PHE A 124 13.04 -29.21 -10.13
N GLN A 125 13.60 -29.10 -8.94
CA GLN A 125 14.67 -29.94 -8.44
C GLN A 125 14.11 -30.89 -7.39
N LYS A 126 14.49 -32.16 -7.46
CA LYS A 126 14.16 -33.15 -6.44
C LYS A 126 15.14 -33.05 -5.28
N VAL A 127 14.64 -32.81 -4.08
CA VAL A 127 15.40 -32.75 -2.83
C VAL A 127 14.77 -33.75 -1.86
N GLY A 128 15.40 -34.92 -1.72
CA GLY A 128 14.81 -36.06 -1.00
C GLY A 128 13.49 -36.49 -1.66
N ASP A 129 12.41 -36.47 -0.87
CA ASP A 129 11.06 -36.76 -1.35
C ASP A 129 10.28 -35.55 -1.86
N SER A 130 10.84 -34.35 -1.69
CA SER A 130 10.21 -33.08 -2.09
C SER A 130 10.69 -32.60 -3.46
N PHE A 131 9.84 -31.81 -4.11
CA PHE A 131 10.18 -31.03 -5.30
C PHE A 131 10.23 -29.55 -4.93
N SER A 132 11.23 -28.85 -5.45
CA SER A 132 11.38 -27.42 -5.21
C SER A 132 11.76 -26.67 -6.47
N ARG A 133 11.24 -25.46 -6.63
CA ARG A 133 11.56 -24.56 -7.75
C ARG A 133 11.83 -23.18 -7.20
N ARG A 134 13.00 -22.63 -7.55
CA ARG A 134 13.40 -21.28 -7.16
C ARG A 134 12.72 -20.24 -8.03
N CYS A 135 12.38 -19.11 -7.42
CA CYS A 135 11.90 -17.93 -8.14
C CYS A 135 13.08 -17.02 -8.47
N HIS A 136 13.08 -16.48 -9.69
CA HIS A 136 14.05 -15.50 -10.15
C HIS A 136 13.38 -14.12 -10.24
N TYR A 137 14.08 -13.11 -9.74
CA TYR A 137 13.60 -11.75 -9.56
C TYR A 137 14.42 -10.77 -10.38
N HIS A 138 13.72 -9.89 -11.10
CA HIS A 138 14.28 -8.69 -11.70
C HIS A 138 13.40 -7.51 -11.26
N THR A 139 13.52 -7.18 -9.98
CA THR A 139 12.63 -6.23 -9.32
C THR A 139 12.93 -4.80 -9.77
N ALA A 140 11.88 -4.06 -10.06
CA ALA A 140 11.89 -2.62 -10.26
C ALA A 140 11.20 -1.90 -9.10
N LEU A 141 11.77 -0.77 -8.69
CA LEU A 141 11.13 0.21 -7.83
C LEU A 141 10.65 1.38 -8.69
N VAL A 142 9.34 1.58 -8.75
CA VAL A 142 8.70 2.63 -9.54
C VAL A 142 8.26 3.76 -8.61
N LEU A 143 8.83 4.94 -8.78
CA LEU A 143 8.63 6.09 -7.91
C LEU A 143 7.82 7.17 -8.63
N GLY A 144 6.57 7.37 -8.19
CA GLY A 144 5.67 8.34 -8.80
C GLY A 144 6.02 9.79 -8.47
N GLY A 145 5.55 10.73 -9.29
CA GLY A 145 5.63 12.16 -9.01
C GLY A 145 4.67 12.61 -7.90
N GLY A 146 5.02 13.69 -7.19
CA GLY A 146 4.20 14.25 -6.10
C GLY A 146 4.85 15.27 -5.16
N GLY A 147 5.97 15.90 -5.56
CA GLY A 147 6.64 16.95 -4.80
C GLY A 147 6.95 16.58 -3.35
N ALA A 148 6.53 17.39 -2.39
CA ALA A 148 6.80 17.23 -0.95
C ALA A 148 6.35 15.88 -0.36
N ARG A 149 5.44 15.16 -1.03
CA ARG A 149 5.01 13.82 -0.62
C ARG A 149 6.08 12.76 -0.85
N GLY A 150 7.15 13.08 -1.59
CA GLY A 150 8.28 12.19 -1.88
C GLY A 150 8.99 11.63 -0.64
N ALA A 151 8.90 12.28 0.53
CA ALA A 151 9.38 11.75 1.80
C ALA A 151 8.87 10.33 2.10
N TYR A 152 7.64 10.00 1.68
CA TYR A 152 7.07 8.65 1.81
C TYR A 152 7.91 7.58 1.09
N GLN A 153 8.46 7.90 -0.09
CA GLN A 153 9.23 6.96 -0.91
C GLN A 153 10.55 6.56 -0.24
N ILE A 154 11.19 7.46 0.52
CA ILE A 154 12.40 7.14 1.28
C ILE A 154 12.08 6.22 2.47
N GLY A 155 10.90 6.38 3.08
CA GLY A 155 10.39 5.44 4.09
C GLY A 155 10.17 4.04 3.52
N VAL A 156 9.60 3.96 2.32
CA VAL A 156 9.46 2.69 1.59
C VAL A 156 10.82 2.07 1.33
N TRP A 157 11.77 2.83 0.78
CA TRP A 157 13.11 2.34 0.48
C TRP A 157 13.82 1.77 1.72
N GLN A 158 13.71 2.45 2.86
CA GLN A 158 14.25 1.92 4.12
C GLN A 158 13.65 0.56 4.48
N ALA A 159 12.32 0.43 4.44
CA ALA A 159 11.67 -0.83 4.77
C ALA A 159 12.10 -1.95 3.81
N LEU A 160 12.26 -1.66 2.52
CA LEU A 160 12.77 -2.63 1.54
C LEU A 160 14.21 -3.08 1.86
N GLN A 161 15.09 -2.17 2.28
CA GLN A 161 16.45 -2.52 2.72
C GLN A 161 16.42 -3.44 3.96
N GLU A 162 15.62 -3.13 4.97
CA GLU A 162 15.48 -3.95 6.18
C GLU A 162 14.87 -5.33 5.88
N LEU A 163 13.94 -5.40 4.93
CA LEU A 163 13.35 -6.64 4.43
C LEU A 163 14.30 -7.42 3.51
N LYS A 164 15.46 -6.86 3.14
CA LYS A 164 16.41 -7.43 2.18
C LYS A 164 15.80 -7.68 0.80
N ILE A 165 14.85 -6.83 0.40
CA ILE A 165 14.23 -6.86 -0.93
C ILE A 165 15.07 -5.99 -1.85
N ASN A 166 15.86 -6.64 -2.70
CA ASN A 166 16.73 -5.98 -3.66
C ASN A 166 15.96 -5.65 -4.96
N PHE A 167 16.35 -4.55 -5.59
CA PHE A 167 15.87 -4.13 -6.91
C PHE A 167 17.04 -3.62 -7.75
N SER A 168 16.97 -3.89 -9.05
CA SER A 168 18.01 -3.52 -10.03
C SER A 168 17.58 -2.36 -10.93
N ILE A 169 16.29 -2.08 -10.98
CA ILE A 169 15.72 -1.01 -11.80
C ILE A 169 15.03 0.00 -10.88
N VAL A 170 15.29 1.28 -11.10
CA VAL A 170 14.48 2.37 -10.58
C VAL A 170 13.94 3.15 -11.76
N THR A 171 12.65 3.45 -11.72
CA THR A 171 12.01 4.38 -12.67
C THR A 171 11.36 5.49 -11.87
N GLY A 172 11.54 6.73 -12.29
CA GLY A 172 11.12 7.87 -11.50
C GLY A 172 10.61 9.03 -12.35
N THR A 173 9.63 9.73 -11.80
CA THR A 173 9.10 10.97 -12.36
C THR A 173 9.10 12.06 -11.29
N SER A 174 9.56 13.26 -11.62
CA SER A 174 9.59 14.40 -10.71
C SER A 174 10.36 14.07 -9.43
N VAL A 175 9.76 14.27 -8.26
CA VAL A 175 10.36 13.85 -6.98
C VAL A 175 10.75 12.38 -6.93
N GLY A 176 10.05 11.51 -7.67
CA GLY A 176 10.42 10.10 -7.77
C GLY A 176 11.75 9.90 -8.50
N ALA A 177 12.06 10.73 -9.50
CA ALA A 177 13.36 10.72 -10.17
C ALA A 177 14.46 11.23 -9.23
N LEU A 178 14.20 12.30 -8.47
CA LEU A 178 15.13 12.85 -7.48
C LEU A 178 15.48 11.82 -6.40
N ASN A 179 14.47 11.16 -5.83
CA ASN A 179 14.65 10.07 -4.87
C ASN A 179 15.35 8.87 -5.51
N GLY A 180 15.11 8.59 -6.80
CA GLY A 180 15.87 7.62 -7.55
C GLY A 180 17.37 7.92 -7.59
N GLY A 181 17.75 9.19 -7.76
CA GLY A 181 19.14 9.63 -7.63
C GLY A 181 19.71 9.41 -6.23
N LEU A 182 18.95 9.73 -5.17
CA LEU A 182 19.36 9.45 -3.78
C LEU A 182 19.57 7.95 -3.52
N ILE A 183 18.75 7.09 -4.13
CA ILE A 183 18.89 5.63 -4.01
C ILE A 183 20.19 5.14 -4.65
N LEU A 184 20.64 5.76 -5.75
CA LEU A 184 21.92 5.40 -6.38
C LEU A 184 23.12 5.69 -5.46
N LEU A 185 23.03 6.65 -4.53
CA LEU A 185 24.08 6.89 -3.53
C LEU A 185 24.16 5.79 -2.47
N ASN A 186 23.10 5.00 -2.32
CA ASN A 186 22.96 3.95 -1.30
C ASN A 186 23.19 4.43 0.15
N ASP A 187 22.95 5.71 0.44
CA ASP A 187 23.03 6.30 1.77
C ASP A 187 21.63 6.71 2.27
N GLN A 188 20.93 5.73 2.85
CA GLN A 188 19.57 5.91 3.35
C GLN A 188 19.49 6.92 4.50
N LYS A 189 20.54 7.03 5.33
CA LYS A 189 20.57 7.97 6.46
C LYS A 189 20.70 9.41 5.96
N ALA A 190 21.58 9.66 4.99
CA ALA A 190 21.72 10.96 4.37
C ALA A 190 20.43 11.38 3.65
N ALA A 191 19.82 10.48 2.87
CA ALA A 191 18.57 10.75 2.18
C ALA A 191 17.43 11.12 3.15
N ARG A 192 17.30 10.39 4.26
CA ARG A 192 16.35 10.72 5.33
C ARG A 192 16.64 12.09 5.93
N LYS A 193 17.88 12.35 6.34
CA LYS A 193 18.28 13.62 6.95
C LYS A 193 18.02 14.80 6.02
N LEU A 194 18.22 14.63 4.72
CA LEU A 194 17.88 15.64 3.72
C LEU A 194 16.38 15.97 3.78
N TRP A 195 15.51 14.97 3.70
CA TRP A 195 14.05 15.17 3.78
C TRP A 195 13.58 15.75 5.11
N GLU A 196 14.21 15.37 6.23
CA GLU A 196 13.86 15.89 7.56
C GLU A 196 14.26 17.36 7.78
N ASN A 197 15.13 17.92 6.94
CA ASN A 197 15.58 19.32 7.04
C ASN A 197 15.11 20.20 5.89
N LEU A 198 14.43 19.63 4.90
CA LEU A 198 14.03 20.31 3.69
C LEU A 198 12.77 21.14 3.94
N SER A 199 12.85 22.43 3.63
CA SER A 199 11.77 23.42 3.77
C SER A 199 11.39 24.03 2.44
N THR A 200 10.19 24.62 2.36
CA THR A 200 9.65 25.13 1.10
C THR A 200 10.54 26.19 0.46
N ASP A 201 11.11 27.10 1.25
CA ASP A 201 11.96 28.19 0.75
C ASP A 201 13.32 27.71 0.21
N GLN A 202 13.80 26.55 0.64
CA GLN A 202 15.01 25.92 0.12
C GLN A 202 14.81 25.27 -1.24
N VAL A 203 13.56 24.90 -1.56
CA VAL A 203 13.20 24.21 -2.82
C VAL A 203 12.66 25.19 -3.85
N LEU A 204 11.82 26.14 -3.42
CA LEU A 204 11.13 27.10 -4.27
C LEU A 204 11.47 28.52 -3.84
N GLN A 205 12.17 29.26 -4.71
CA GLN A 205 12.36 30.70 -4.52
C GLN A 205 11.24 31.47 -5.22
N PHE A 206 10.39 32.13 -4.43
CA PHE A 206 9.37 33.06 -4.93
C PHE A 206 9.89 34.51 -4.87
N PRO A 207 9.48 35.40 -5.80
CA PRO A 207 9.84 36.82 -5.73
C PRO A 207 9.36 37.49 -4.44
N ALA A 208 10.16 38.41 -3.90
CA ALA A 208 10.00 39.02 -2.56
C ALA A 208 8.66 39.76 -2.30
N ALA A 209 7.89 40.11 -3.32
CA ALA A 209 6.62 40.84 -3.17
C ALA A 209 5.42 40.00 -2.67
N ALA A 210 5.64 38.76 -2.22
CA ALA A 210 4.57 37.80 -1.89
C ALA A 210 4.57 37.26 -0.45
N ALA A 211 5.53 37.65 0.40
CA ALA A 211 5.74 37.04 1.70
C ALA A 211 5.15 37.87 2.86
N ASP A 212 3.85 37.71 3.13
CA ASP A 212 3.27 37.95 4.45
C ASP A 212 2.16 36.91 4.67
N ASN A 213 2.29 36.17 5.76
CA ASN A 213 1.93 34.75 5.76
C ASN A 213 0.52 34.54 6.39
N HIS A 214 -0.14 33.38 6.26
CA HIS A 214 0.46 32.31 7.06
C HIS A 214 0.39 30.86 6.61
N ALA A 215 -0.36 30.49 5.57
CA ALA A 215 -0.20 29.13 5.01
C ALA A 215 -0.87 28.96 3.64
N LEU A 216 -1.92 29.73 3.38
CA LEU A 216 -2.92 29.34 2.38
C LEU A 216 -3.41 30.46 1.45
N ARG A 217 -3.24 31.73 1.83
CA ARG A 217 -3.37 32.84 0.86
C ARG A 217 -2.31 32.75 -0.24
N LEU A 218 -1.11 32.27 0.12
CA LEU A 218 -0.02 31.90 -0.80
C LEU A 218 -0.43 30.76 -1.76
N LEU A 219 -1.05 29.69 -1.24
CA LEU A 219 -1.52 28.53 -2.01
C LEU A 219 -2.51 28.92 -3.14
N LEU A 220 -3.30 29.98 -2.95
CA LEU A 220 -4.30 30.46 -3.91
C LEU A 220 -3.81 31.58 -4.84
N ARG A 221 -2.78 32.35 -4.49
CA ARG A 221 -2.00 33.10 -5.50
C ARG A 221 -1.28 32.10 -6.43
N GLN A 222 -0.73 31.03 -5.84
CA GLN A 222 -0.05 29.90 -6.49
C GLN A 222 -0.92 29.05 -7.43
N ILE A 223 -2.22 29.29 -7.61
CA ILE A 223 -3.00 28.60 -8.67
C ILE A 223 -3.67 29.60 -9.61
N ARG A 224 -4.10 30.77 -9.12
CA ARG A 224 -4.78 31.78 -9.95
C ARG A 224 -3.82 32.68 -10.75
N SER A 225 -2.54 32.82 -10.35
CA SER A 225 -1.50 33.50 -11.16
C SER A 225 -0.71 32.56 -12.08
N LEU A 226 -0.88 31.24 -11.93
CA LEU A 226 -0.24 30.20 -12.76
C LEU A 226 -0.58 30.28 -14.24
N THR A 227 -1.50 31.14 -14.67
CA THR A 227 -1.85 31.29 -16.09
C THR A 227 -1.72 32.70 -16.64
N MET A 228 -1.43 33.74 -15.85
CA MET A 228 -1.32 35.12 -16.38
C MET A 228 -0.06 35.88 -15.93
N THR A 229 0.52 35.55 -14.76
CA THR A 229 1.75 36.19 -14.27
C THR A 229 2.97 35.29 -14.45
N ALA A 230 2.83 33.96 -14.30
CA ALA A 230 3.91 33.01 -14.59
C ALA A 230 4.32 33.01 -16.09
N LEU A 231 3.37 33.34 -16.98
CA LEU A 231 3.61 33.58 -18.41
C LEU A 231 4.35 34.91 -18.68
N LYS A 232 4.30 35.88 -17.75
CA LYS A 232 5.04 37.16 -17.85
C LYS A 232 6.41 37.12 -17.17
N GLU A 233 6.62 36.23 -16.18
CA GLU A 233 7.85 36.18 -15.35
C GLU A 233 8.66 34.87 -15.47
N ASN A 234 8.39 34.00 -16.45
CA ASN A 234 9.17 32.78 -16.74
C ASN A 234 9.24 31.70 -15.63
N GLY A 235 8.35 31.74 -14.62
CA GLY A 235 8.25 30.74 -13.54
C GLY A 235 9.36 30.83 -12.48
N ALA A 236 9.23 30.08 -11.37
CA ALA A 236 10.26 30.03 -10.33
C ALA A 236 11.54 29.32 -10.83
N SER A 237 12.70 29.82 -10.38
CA SER A 237 14.02 29.27 -10.75
C SER A 237 14.24 27.89 -10.13
N THR A 238 14.75 26.94 -10.92
CA THR A 238 15.13 25.59 -10.47
C THR A 238 16.55 25.50 -9.91
N LYS A 239 17.29 26.62 -9.87
CA LYS A 239 18.69 26.67 -9.38
C LYS A 239 18.89 26.16 -7.93
N PRO A 240 18.02 26.46 -6.94
CA PRO A 240 18.19 25.95 -5.58
C PRO A 240 18.15 24.42 -5.53
N LEU A 241 17.21 23.81 -6.25
CA LEU A 241 17.10 22.36 -6.36
C LEU A 241 18.32 21.74 -7.04
N GLN A 242 18.83 22.39 -8.10
CA GLN A 242 20.08 21.99 -8.74
C GLN A 242 21.27 22.04 -7.78
N GLN A 243 21.40 23.10 -6.99
CA GLN A 243 22.47 23.25 -6.00
C GLN A 243 22.41 22.15 -4.94
N ILE A 244 21.21 21.83 -4.41
CA ILE A 244 21.01 20.73 -3.47
C ILE A 244 21.50 19.41 -4.10
N MET A 245 21.14 19.13 -5.36
CA MET A 245 21.59 17.93 -6.06
C MET A 245 23.11 17.91 -6.25
N THR A 246 23.72 19.00 -6.73
CA THR A 246 25.17 19.09 -6.93
C THR A 246 25.96 18.93 -5.64
N GLN A 247 25.43 19.40 -4.50
CA GLN A 247 26.05 19.23 -3.18
C GLN A 247 25.85 17.84 -2.59
N THR A 248 24.74 17.17 -2.94
CA THR A 248 24.37 15.86 -2.37
C THR A 248 24.97 14.70 -3.18
N PHE A 249 25.06 14.84 -4.49
CA PHE A 249 25.40 13.74 -5.39
C PHE A 249 26.90 13.57 -5.54
N ASP A 250 27.34 12.32 -5.42
CA ASP A 250 28.72 11.88 -5.49
C ASP A 250 28.83 10.82 -6.58
N GLY A 251 29.47 11.18 -7.70
CA GLY A 251 29.59 10.32 -8.86
C GLY A 251 30.31 8.99 -8.57
N GLU A 252 31.34 9.02 -7.73
CA GLU A 252 32.10 7.80 -7.37
C GLU A 252 31.23 6.82 -6.60
N LYS A 253 30.44 7.31 -5.64
CA LYS A 253 29.48 6.46 -4.91
C LYS A 253 28.37 5.92 -5.83
N MET A 254 27.84 6.76 -6.72
CA MET A 254 26.77 6.34 -7.64
C MET A 254 27.24 5.28 -8.64
N LEU A 255 28.50 5.35 -9.10
CA LEU A 255 29.13 4.37 -9.99
C LEU A 255 29.19 2.96 -9.35
N GLN A 256 29.30 2.87 -8.03
CA GLN A 256 29.32 1.59 -7.31
C GLN A 256 27.93 0.93 -7.23
N SER A 257 26.86 1.69 -7.45
CA SER A 257 25.50 1.15 -7.36
C SER A 257 25.19 0.25 -8.56
N PRO A 258 24.72 -1.00 -8.35
CA PRO A 258 24.29 -1.87 -9.44
C PRO A 258 22.93 -1.47 -10.02
N VAL A 259 22.25 -0.49 -9.41
CA VAL A 259 20.92 -0.05 -9.79
C VAL A 259 20.98 0.84 -11.03
N SER A 260 20.07 0.62 -11.98
CA SER A 260 19.87 1.49 -13.15
C SER A 260 18.67 2.40 -12.92
N LEU A 261 18.84 3.71 -13.13
CA LEU A 261 17.77 4.71 -12.97
C LEU A 261 17.29 5.22 -14.33
N TYR A 262 15.97 5.22 -14.52
CA TYR A 262 15.30 5.81 -15.69
C TYR A 262 14.42 6.99 -15.26
N VAL A 263 14.68 8.15 -15.84
CA VAL A 263 14.06 9.43 -15.50
C VAL A 263 13.06 9.80 -16.59
N CYS A 264 11.82 10.06 -16.20
CA CYS A 264 10.77 10.48 -17.13
C CYS A 264 10.67 12.00 -17.16
N SER A 265 10.62 12.58 -18.36
CA SER A 265 10.40 14.00 -18.58
C SER A 265 9.47 14.19 -19.78
N THR A 266 8.96 15.41 -19.96
CA THR A 266 8.10 15.77 -21.09
C THR A 266 8.79 16.85 -21.93
N ARG A 267 8.96 16.62 -23.23
CA ARG A 267 9.58 17.59 -24.15
C ARG A 267 8.57 18.66 -24.56
N LEU A 268 9.04 19.89 -24.74
CA LEU A 268 8.28 20.98 -25.38
C LEU A 268 8.79 21.24 -26.81
N PRO A 269 7.91 21.73 -27.72
CA PRO A 269 6.49 22.06 -27.50
C PRO A 269 5.52 20.91 -27.79
N ASP A 270 5.99 19.77 -28.29
CA ASP A 270 5.15 18.64 -28.73
C ASP A 270 4.59 17.79 -27.59
N PHE A 271 5.02 18.05 -26.36
CA PHE A 271 4.65 17.29 -25.16
C PHE A 271 4.97 15.79 -25.34
N SER A 272 6.05 15.40 -26.01
CA SER A 272 6.42 13.98 -26.09
C SER A 272 6.93 13.49 -24.73
N GLU A 273 6.67 12.22 -24.40
CA GLU A 273 7.33 11.56 -23.27
C GLU A 273 8.78 11.27 -23.66
N GLU A 274 9.73 11.63 -22.79
CA GLU A 274 11.13 11.24 -22.93
C GLU A 274 11.66 10.53 -21.70
N ILE A 275 12.37 9.43 -21.97
CA ILE A 275 12.93 8.54 -20.94
C ILE A 275 14.45 8.62 -21.03
N TYR A 276 15.06 9.28 -20.05
CA TYR A 276 16.50 9.37 -19.93
C TYR A 276 17.03 8.22 -19.05
N HIS A 277 17.98 7.45 -19.56
CA HIS A 277 18.74 6.51 -18.74
C HIS A 277 19.85 7.27 -18.03
N PHE A 278 19.79 7.33 -16.69
CA PHE A 278 20.74 8.09 -15.90
C PHE A 278 22.17 7.57 -16.10
N GLN A 279 23.03 8.38 -16.73
CA GLN A 279 24.45 8.09 -16.88
C GLN A 279 25.19 8.58 -15.63
N LYS A 280 25.90 7.67 -14.96
CA LYS A 280 26.59 7.95 -13.69
C LYS A 280 27.93 8.67 -13.92
N GLU A 281 28.47 8.51 -15.12
CA GLU A 281 29.73 9.07 -15.59
C GLU A 281 29.61 10.56 -15.95
N ASP A 282 28.42 11.00 -16.35
CA ASP A 282 28.10 12.40 -16.68
C ASP A 282 27.04 12.97 -15.74
N LEU A 283 27.49 13.28 -14.51
CA LEU A 283 26.62 13.78 -13.45
C LEU A 283 25.99 15.14 -13.80
N ALA A 284 26.68 16.00 -14.55
CA ALA A 284 26.17 17.33 -14.89
C ALA A 284 24.95 17.24 -15.81
N THR A 285 25.04 16.42 -16.87
CA THR A 285 23.89 16.15 -17.74
C THR A 285 22.79 15.41 -16.98
N ALA A 286 23.15 14.46 -16.11
CA ALA A 286 22.18 13.69 -15.36
C ALA A 286 21.38 14.55 -14.34
N ILE A 287 22.03 15.49 -13.65
CA ILE A 287 21.38 16.49 -12.78
C ILE A 287 20.45 17.40 -13.60
N SER A 288 20.81 17.74 -14.84
CA SER A 288 19.95 18.52 -15.73
C SER A 288 18.66 17.76 -16.07
N TRP A 289 18.76 16.46 -16.34
CA TRP A 289 17.58 15.60 -16.57
C TRP A 289 16.69 15.43 -15.34
N LEU A 290 17.28 15.32 -14.15
CA LEU A 290 16.50 15.31 -12.91
C LEU A 290 15.79 16.64 -12.67
N SER A 291 16.46 17.75 -12.96
CA SER A 291 15.88 19.10 -12.89
C SER A 291 14.70 19.23 -13.86
N ALA A 292 14.87 18.78 -15.10
CA ALA A 292 13.81 18.74 -16.11
C ALA A 292 12.61 17.93 -15.62
N SER A 293 12.86 16.72 -15.10
CA SER A 293 11.82 15.83 -14.57
C SER A 293 11.03 16.43 -13.41
N ALA A 294 11.62 17.32 -12.61
CA ALA A 294 10.98 18.01 -11.49
C ALA A 294 10.45 19.42 -11.82
N SER A 295 10.61 19.89 -13.06
CA SER A 295 10.21 21.24 -13.48
C SER A 295 8.69 21.33 -13.72
N PHE A 296 7.91 21.56 -12.67
CA PHE A 296 6.44 21.65 -12.72
C PHE A 296 5.96 22.95 -13.39
N TYR A 297 5.96 22.97 -14.72
CA TYR A 297 5.62 24.14 -15.54
C TYR A 297 4.12 24.49 -15.49
N PRO A 298 3.69 25.77 -15.41
CA PRO A 298 4.49 26.99 -15.43
C PRO A 298 4.92 27.48 -14.05
N ALA A 299 4.66 26.72 -12.98
CA ALA A 299 5.10 27.11 -11.63
C ALA A 299 6.64 27.16 -11.54
N MET A 300 7.32 26.24 -12.24
CA MET A 300 8.78 26.20 -12.39
C MET A 300 9.19 26.36 -13.85
N LYS A 301 10.36 26.95 -14.08
CA LYS A 301 10.92 27.14 -15.43
C LYS A 301 11.26 25.79 -16.09
N ALA A 302 11.01 25.68 -17.39
CA ALA A 302 11.48 24.54 -18.19
C ALA A 302 13.02 24.47 -18.20
N THR A 303 13.56 23.26 -18.23
CA THR A 303 15.01 23.02 -18.29
C THR A 303 15.44 22.79 -19.74
N GLU A 304 16.46 23.50 -20.19
CA GLU A 304 17.03 23.32 -21.53
C GLU A 304 18.16 22.29 -21.47
N ILE A 305 18.09 21.27 -22.32
CA ILE A 305 19.10 20.22 -22.46
C ILE A 305 19.36 20.02 -23.94
N ALA A 306 20.61 20.25 -24.37
CA ALA A 306 21.03 20.13 -25.78
C ALA A 306 20.10 20.89 -26.76
N GLY A 307 19.76 22.14 -26.43
CA GLY A 307 18.92 23.01 -27.28
C GLY A 307 17.43 22.66 -27.30
N LYS A 308 16.96 21.71 -26.47
CA LYS A 308 15.56 21.32 -26.35
C LYS A 308 15.04 21.62 -24.95
N LEU A 309 13.78 22.03 -24.85
CA LEU A 309 13.13 22.36 -23.59
C LEU A 309 12.38 21.15 -23.03
N TYR A 310 12.52 20.92 -21.73
CA TYR A 310 11.91 19.82 -21.01
C TYR A 310 11.25 20.28 -19.71
N ILE A 311 10.15 19.64 -19.37
CA ILE A 311 9.35 19.90 -18.17
C ILE A 311 9.07 18.58 -17.43
N ASP A 312 8.33 18.68 -16.32
CA ASP A 312 8.01 17.54 -15.45
C ASP A 312 7.46 16.34 -16.25
N GLY A 313 7.93 15.13 -15.93
CA GLY A 313 7.46 13.91 -16.59
C GLY A 313 6.00 13.59 -16.27
N GLY A 314 5.46 14.14 -15.19
CA GLY A 314 4.09 13.96 -14.71
C GLY A 314 3.04 14.45 -15.71
N TYR A 315 3.40 15.31 -16.66
CA TYR A 315 2.51 15.71 -17.76
C TYR A 315 2.17 14.55 -18.71
N ARG A 316 2.95 13.47 -18.74
CA ARG A 316 2.72 12.29 -19.58
C ARG A 316 2.71 10.98 -18.84
N ASN A 317 3.59 10.81 -17.86
CA ASN A 317 3.76 9.56 -17.16
C ASN A 317 4.21 9.78 -15.72
N ASN A 318 3.24 10.02 -14.84
CA ASN A 318 3.48 10.27 -13.42
C ASN A 318 3.99 9.04 -12.66
N VAL A 319 3.68 7.82 -13.14
CA VAL A 319 4.04 6.56 -12.49
C VAL A 319 4.55 5.59 -13.57
N PRO A 320 5.86 5.63 -13.88
CA PRO A 320 6.43 5.04 -15.10
C PRO A 320 6.65 3.52 -15.05
N VAL A 321 5.60 2.77 -14.73
CA VAL A 321 5.67 1.30 -14.64
C VAL A 321 5.90 0.66 -16.01
N ASP A 322 5.39 1.25 -17.10
CA ASP A 322 5.61 0.72 -18.45
C ASP A 322 7.09 0.75 -18.85
N VAL A 323 7.84 1.74 -18.35
CA VAL A 323 9.29 1.83 -18.52
C VAL A 323 9.97 0.66 -17.81
N ALA A 324 9.61 0.39 -16.55
CA ALA A 324 10.15 -0.73 -15.79
C ALA A 324 9.89 -2.08 -16.50
N VAL A 325 8.66 -2.28 -16.97
CA VAL A 325 8.26 -3.48 -17.74
C VAL A 325 9.10 -3.62 -19.02
N LYS A 326 9.29 -2.53 -19.79
CA LYS A 326 10.13 -2.54 -21.00
C LYS A 326 11.60 -2.86 -20.71
N LYS A 327 12.07 -2.58 -19.49
CA LYS A 327 13.43 -2.92 -19.02
C LYS A 327 13.54 -4.33 -18.44
N GLY A 328 12.50 -5.15 -18.59
CA GLY A 328 12.53 -6.57 -18.23
C GLY A 328 12.13 -6.85 -16.79
N ALA A 329 11.50 -5.90 -16.10
CA ALA A 329 11.07 -6.11 -14.72
C ALA A 329 10.05 -7.25 -14.60
N THR A 330 10.27 -8.17 -13.66
CA THR A 330 9.32 -9.24 -13.31
C THR A 330 8.41 -8.83 -12.15
N GLU A 331 8.89 -7.95 -11.29
CA GLU A 331 8.15 -7.35 -10.18
C GLU A 331 8.30 -5.84 -10.24
N CYS A 332 7.21 -5.11 -10.12
CA CYS A 332 7.20 -3.66 -10.02
C CYS A 332 6.64 -3.28 -8.65
N ILE A 333 7.50 -2.83 -7.74
CA ILE A 333 7.07 -2.19 -6.49
C ILE A 333 6.71 -0.75 -6.84
N VAL A 334 5.41 -0.44 -6.84
CA VAL A 334 4.89 0.84 -7.34
C VAL A 334 4.55 1.74 -6.17
N VAL A 335 5.32 2.81 -5.99
CA VAL A 335 5.14 3.79 -4.91
C VAL A 335 4.46 5.04 -5.47
N ASP A 336 3.12 5.06 -5.38
CA ASP A 336 2.31 6.19 -5.85
C ASP A 336 1.92 7.11 -4.68
N VAL A 337 2.47 8.31 -4.70
CA VAL A 337 2.19 9.39 -3.73
C VAL A 337 1.07 10.33 -4.19
N LYS A 338 0.35 9.96 -5.27
CA LYS A 338 -0.84 10.63 -5.82
C LYS A 338 -0.60 12.10 -6.19
N GLY A 339 0.50 12.40 -6.86
CA GLY A 339 0.80 13.74 -7.39
C GLY A 339 -0.18 14.19 -8.50
N PRO A 340 -0.16 15.48 -8.88
CA PRO A 340 -1.11 16.07 -9.83
C PRO A 340 -0.90 15.68 -11.32
N GLY A 341 -0.14 14.62 -11.62
CA GLY A 341 0.21 14.21 -12.98
C GLY A 341 -0.71 13.16 -13.61
N LEU A 342 -0.55 12.94 -14.92
CA LEU A 342 -1.23 11.90 -15.68
C LEU A 342 -0.54 10.55 -15.50
N THR A 343 -1.28 9.54 -15.04
CA THR A 343 -0.82 8.16 -15.05
C THR A 343 -1.11 7.52 -16.41
N LYS A 344 -0.04 7.19 -17.15
CA LYS A 344 -0.12 6.55 -18.46
C LYS A 344 -0.77 5.16 -18.36
N LYS A 345 -1.74 4.88 -19.23
CA LYS A 345 -2.33 3.54 -19.34
C LYS A 345 -1.37 2.62 -20.09
N TYR A 346 -1.21 1.39 -19.60
CA TYR A 346 -0.45 0.33 -20.28
C TYR A 346 -1.06 -1.03 -19.95
N ARG A 347 -0.72 -2.04 -20.75
CA ARG A 347 -1.11 -3.43 -20.50
C ARG A 347 0.01 -4.13 -19.76
N LEU A 348 -0.26 -4.56 -18.52
CA LEU A 348 0.68 -5.36 -17.75
C LEU A 348 0.82 -6.75 -18.39
N PRO A 349 2.04 -7.20 -18.73
CA PRO A 349 2.25 -8.57 -19.18
C PRO A 349 1.88 -9.58 -18.09
N LYS A 350 1.34 -10.75 -18.47
CA LYS A 350 0.88 -11.77 -17.51
C LYS A 350 1.99 -12.29 -16.59
N ASN A 351 3.27 -12.15 -16.97
CA ASN A 351 4.44 -12.63 -16.22
C ASN A 351 5.07 -11.53 -15.34
N VAL A 352 4.42 -10.37 -15.21
CA VAL A 352 4.89 -9.28 -14.35
C VAL A 352 3.89 -9.03 -13.24
N VAL A 353 4.38 -8.90 -12.01
CA VAL A 353 3.57 -8.59 -10.83
C VAL A 353 3.74 -7.12 -10.45
N GLN A 354 2.65 -6.45 -10.10
CA GLN A 354 2.69 -5.12 -9.49
C GLN A 354 2.38 -5.20 -8.01
N LEU A 355 3.17 -4.50 -7.21
CA LEU A 355 3.02 -4.40 -5.76
C LEU A 355 2.78 -2.92 -5.43
N PRO A 356 1.51 -2.47 -5.40
CA PRO A 356 1.19 -1.08 -5.13
C PRO A 356 1.38 -0.75 -3.64
N LEU A 357 2.25 0.20 -3.36
CA LEU A 357 2.47 0.80 -2.05
C LEU A 357 1.92 2.22 -2.04
N SER A 358 0.96 2.46 -1.16
CA SER A 358 0.32 3.77 -0.99
C SER A 358 -0.17 3.91 0.44
N SER A 359 -0.31 5.16 0.92
CA SER A 359 -0.86 5.42 2.24
C SER A 359 -2.38 5.58 2.20
N PRO A 360 -3.13 4.98 3.16
CA PRO A 360 -4.53 5.34 3.38
C PRO A 360 -4.65 6.73 4.03
N TRP A 361 -3.57 7.22 4.63
CA TRP A 361 -3.47 8.56 5.19
C TRP A 361 -3.10 9.58 4.12
N THR A 362 -3.54 10.81 4.35
CA THR A 362 -3.07 11.94 3.57
C THR A 362 -1.58 12.14 3.79
N LEU A 363 -0.85 12.44 2.71
CA LEU A 363 0.57 12.80 2.72
C LEU A 363 0.79 14.33 2.70
N GLY A 364 -0.28 15.13 2.73
CA GLY A 364 -0.22 16.59 2.79
C GLY A 364 -0.28 17.25 1.42
N SER A 365 0.01 18.56 1.39
CA SER A 365 0.11 19.30 0.13
C SER A 365 1.38 18.91 -0.63
N PHE A 366 1.31 18.86 -1.96
CA PHE A 366 2.44 18.42 -2.79
C PHE A 366 3.51 19.51 -2.99
N LEU A 367 3.20 20.79 -2.75
CA LEU A 367 4.15 21.91 -2.87
C LEU A 367 4.64 22.48 -1.53
N VAL A 368 4.15 21.95 -0.41
CA VAL A 368 4.52 22.43 0.93
C VAL A 368 5.49 21.43 1.54
N PHE A 369 6.77 21.81 1.54
CA PHE A 369 7.83 21.06 2.21
C PHE A 369 7.94 21.54 3.65
N ASP A 370 7.54 20.65 4.57
CA ASP A 370 7.56 20.86 6.01
C ASP A 370 8.33 19.70 6.68
N PRO A 371 9.34 19.99 7.53
CA PRO A 371 10.11 18.98 8.26
C PRO A 371 9.27 18.01 9.09
N GLY A 372 8.27 18.51 9.82
CA GLY A 372 7.40 17.68 10.66
C GLY A 372 6.59 16.69 9.82
N ARG A 373 5.98 17.20 8.74
CA ARG A 373 5.23 16.40 7.77
C ARG A 373 6.10 15.39 7.05
N SER A 374 7.34 15.76 6.71
CA SER A 374 8.31 14.87 6.07
C SER A 374 8.65 13.69 6.99
N LYS A 375 8.87 13.94 8.29
CA LYS A 375 9.05 12.87 9.31
C LYS A 375 7.85 11.93 9.38
N THR A 376 6.64 12.47 9.40
CA THR A 376 5.41 11.66 9.35
C THR A 376 5.33 10.81 8.08
N ASN A 377 5.58 11.41 6.91
CA ASN A 377 5.49 10.70 5.63
C ASN A 377 6.56 9.61 5.50
N LEU A 378 7.80 9.88 5.93
CA LEU A 378 8.86 8.87 6.06
C LEU A 378 8.40 7.68 6.92
N ARG A 379 7.83 7.98 8.09
CA ARG A 379 7.35 6.94 9.02
C ARG A 379 6.19 6.14 8.42
N LEU A 380 5.25 6.79 7.75
CA LEU A 380 4.15 6.12 7.03
C LEU A 380 4.69 5.22 5.91
N GLY A 381 5.64 5.71 5.11
CA GLY A 381 6.27 4.90 4.05
C GLY A 381 6.87 3.61 4.57
N TYR A 382 7.58 3.70 5.69
CA TYR A 382 8.15 2.55 6.37
C TYR A 382 7.08 1.58 6.89
N LEU A 383 6.11 2.07 7.68
CA LEU A 383 5.11 1.23 8.34
C LEU A 383 4.17 0.56 7.34
N GLU A 384 3.71 1.28 6.30
CA GLU A 384 2.85 0.71 5.27
C GLU A 384 3.56 -0.39 4.48
N THR A 385 4.86 -0.23 4.21
CA THR A 385 5.66 -1.26 3.55
C THR A 385 5.83 -2.48 4.45
N MET A 386 6.14 -2.29 5.72
CA MET A 386 6.24 -3.39 6.69
C MET A 386 4.91 -4.15 6.85
N LYS A 387 3.77 -3.46 6.86
CA LYS A 387 2.43 -4.07 6.85
C LYS A 387 2.16 -4.84 5.56
N TYR A 388 2.53 -4.28 4.40
CA TYR A 388 2.36 -4.95 3.11
C TYR A 388 3.07 -6.31 3.07
N PHE A 389 4.28 -6.39 3.65
CA PHE A 389 5.05 -7.64 3.77
C PHE A 389 4.76 -8.46 5.04
N ASN A 390 3.63 -8.20 5.71
CA ASN A 390 3.14 -8.94 6.88
C ASN A 390 4.13 -8.98 8.07
N ARG A 391 5.00 -7.96 8.23
CA ARG A 391 5.79 -7.79 9.46
C ARG A 391 4.96 -7.19 10.59
N TYR A 392 4.00 -6.36 10.22
CA TYR A 392 2.97 -5.84 11.11
C TYR A 392 1.59 -6.09 10.51
N LEU A 393 0.56 -5.98 11.35
CA LEU A 393 -0.85 -6.08 10.92
C LEU A 393 -1.56 -4.72 11.02
N GLY A 394 -2.75 -4.65 10.43
CA GLY A 394 -3.58 -3.45 10.37
C GLY A 394 -3.71 -2.90 8.95
N PHE A 395 -4.63 -1.97 8.77
CA PHE A 395 -4.78 -1.18 7.55
C PHE A 395 -4.49 0.29 7.81
N TRP A 396 -5.23 0.93 8.72
CA TRP A 396 -5.08 2.33 9.09
C TRP A 396 -3.94 2.51 10.09
N TYR A 397 -3.86 1.63 11.09
CA TYR A 397 -2.83 1.63 12.12
C TYR A 397 -1.90 0.44 11.96
N THR A 398 -0.88 0.38 12.81
CA THR A 398 0.15 -0.66 12.78
C THR A 398 0.20 -1.36 14.12
N PHE A 399 0.00 -2.68 14.11
CA PHE A 399 -0.03 -3.51 15.31
C PHE A 399 0.96 -4.67 15.23
N ILE A 400 1.41 -5.10 16.41
CA ILE A 400 2.22 -6.30 16.59
C ILE A 400 1.36 -7.54 16.27
N PRO A 401 1.82 -8.48 15.40
CA PRO A 401 0.99 -9.59 14.95
C PRO A 401 0.41 -10.46 16.07
N GLU A 402 1.21 -10.76 17.09
CA GLU A 402 0.85 -11.63 18.22
C GLU A 402 -0.36 -11.10 18.99
N GLU A 403 -0.42 -9.78 19.21
CA GLU A 403 -1.51 -9.13 19.95
C GLU A 403 -2.74 -8.87 19.08
N THR A 404 -2.56 -8.72 17.77
CA THR A 404 -3.67 -8.44 16.85
C THR A 404 -4.67 -9.60 16.78
N ALA A 405 -4.20 -10.84 16.95
CA ALA A 405 -5.04 -12.03 16.98
C ALA A 405 -6.13 -11.93 18.07
N ASP A 406 -5.83 -11.24 19.17
CA ASP A 406 -6.75 -11.06 20.29
C ASP A 406 -7.98 -10.24 19.90
N PHE A 407 -7.83 -9.14 19.14
CA PHE A 407 -8.99 -8.32 18.73
C PHE A 407 -10.06 -9.16 18.03
N ASN A 408 -9.61 -10.11 17.19
CA ASN A 408 -10.48 -11.01 16.44
C ASN A 408 -11.03 -12.15 17.30
N ILE A 409 -10.34 -12.55 18.38
CA ILE A 409 -10.87 -13.45 19.40
C ILE A 409 -11.97 -12.75 20.21
N TYR A 410 -11.72 -11.52 20.69
CA TYR A 410 -12.71 -10.73 21.43
C TYR A 410 -13.92 -10.39 20.59
N TRP A 411 -13.75 -10.10 19.30
CA TRP A 411 -14.86 -9.92 18.37
C TRP A 411 -15.80 -11.13 18.30
N ARG A 412 -15.24 -12.34 18.25
CA ARG A 412 -16.04 -13.58 18.26
C ARG A 412 -16.75 -13.77 19.59
N LYS A 413 -16.09 -13.49 20.73
CA LYS A 413 -16.71 -13.53 22.07
C LYS A 413 -17.85 -12.52 22.20
N PHE A 414 -17.64 -11.30 21.71
CA PHE A 414 -18.67 -10.26 21.66
C PHE A 414 -19.89 -10.72 20.85
N CYS A 415 -19.68 -11.23 19.63
CA CYS A 415 -20.77 -11.77 18.81
C CYS A 415 -21.49 -12.94 19.47
N GLN A 416 -20.76 -13.83 20.14
CA GLN A 416 -21.34 -14.96 20.88
C GLN A 416 -22.24 -14.46 22.02
N GLN A 417 -21.78 -13.47 22.79
CA GLN A 417 -22.56 -12.85 23.85
C GLN A 417 -23.84 -12.18 23.31
N LEU A 418 -23.73 -11.38 22.25
CA LEU A 418 -24.90 -10.76 21.60
C LEU A 418 -25.92 -11.82 21.15
N ARG A 419 -25.45 -12.94 20.59
CA ARG A 419 -26.32 -14.04 20.17
C ARG A 419 -27.02 -14.72 21.35
N GLN A 420 -26.29 -15.00 22.43
CA GLN A 420 -26.84 -15.62 23.65
C GLN A 420 -27.88 -14.73 24.34
N GLN A 421 -27.65 -13.42 24.34
CA GLN A 421 -28.55 -12.42 24.91
C GLN A 421 -29.71 -12.02 23.97
N GLN A 422 -29.78 -12.61 22.77
CA GLN A 422 -30.71 -12.21 21.70
C GLN A 422 -30.70 -10.70 21.41
N HIS A 423 -29.52 -10.08 21.56
CA HIS A 423 -29.37 -8.64 21.43
C HIS A 423 -29.62 -8.18 19.98
N PRO A 424 -30.41 -7.12 19.72
CA PRO A 424 -30.76 -6.69 18.36
C PRO A 424 -29.58 -6.39 17.44
N LEU A 425 -28.44 -5.96 17.99
CA LEU A 425 -27.18 -5.80 17.23
C LEU A 425 -26.75 -7.07 16.48
N TRP A 426 -27.10 -8.26 16.99
CA TRP A 426 -26.81 -9.50 16.29
C TRP A 426 -27.53 -9.60 14.95
N GLN A 427 -28.78 -9.13 14.85
CA GLN A 427 -29.52 -9.11 13.58
C GLN A 427 -28.87 -8.16 12.57
N LEU A 428 -28.40 -7.01 13.06
CA LEU A 428 -27.69 -6.02 12.27
C LEU A 428 -26.35 -6.56 11.73
N ILE A 429 -25.54 -7.21 12.57
CA ILE A 429 -24.26 -7.83 12.16
C ILE A 429 -24.47 -8.94 11.13
N LYS A 430 -25.56 -9.69 11.20
CA LYS A 430 -25.90 -10.72 10.19
C LYS A 430 -26.33 -10.13 8.84
N SER A 431 -26.75 -8.86 8.80
CA SER A 431 -27.26 -8.25 7.58
C SER A 431 -26.14 -7.98 6.57
N GLN A 432 -26.41 -8.21 5.28
CA GLN A 432 -25.48 -7.86 4.20
C GLN A 432 -25.26 -6.33 4.11
N ALA A 433 -26.27 -5.55 4.49
CA ALA A 433 -26.21 -4.09 4.52
C ALA A 433 -25.09 -3.58 5.45
N PHE A 434 -24.94 -4.18 6.64
CA PHE A 434 -23.86 -3.85 7.57
C PHE A 434 -22.48 -4.05 6.95
N TRP A 435 -22.21 -5.22 6.36
CA TRP A 435 -20.91 -5.51 5.75
C TRP A 435 -20.59 -4.63 4.55
N ARG A 436 -21.62 -4.28 3.74
CA ARG A 436 -21.48 -3.32 2.66
C ARG A 436 -21.10 -1.93 3.19
N LYS A 437 -21.73 -1.47 4.27
CA LYS A 437 -21.38 -0.19 4.91
C LYS A 437 -19.99 -0.25 5.53
N LEU A 438 -19.66 -1.30 6.27
CA LEU A 438 -18.34 -1.48 6.88
C LEU A 438 -17.23 -1.43 5.83
N ARG A 439 -17.40 -2.12 4.69
CA ARG A 439 -16.46 -2.07 3.57
C ARG A 439 -16.26 -0.65 3.05
N HIS A 440 -17.34 0.11 2.90
CA HIS A 440 -17.28 1.50 2.43
C HIS A 440 -16.57 2.41 3.44
N THR A 441 -16.96 2.35 4.72
CA THR A 441 -16.39 3.18 5.79
C THR A 441 -14.91 2.84 6.06
N TYR A 442 -14.57 1.56 6.06
CA TYR A 442 -13.21 1.08 6.30
C TYR A 442 -12.30 1.24 5.09
N GLY A 443 -12.84 1.21 3.87
CA GLY A 443 -12.09 1.34 2.62
C GLY A 443 -11.49 0.04 2.07
N LYS A 444 -11.74 -1.10 2.74
CA LYS A 444 -11.32 -2.45 2.32
C LYS A 444 -12.39 -3.49 2.60
N GLU A 445 -12.30 -4.63 1.90
CA GLU A 445 -13.05 -5.84 2.24
C GLU A 445 -12.70 -6.28 3.66
N VAL A 446 -13.72 -6.62 4.46
CA VAL A 446 -13.56 -7.10 5.84
C VAL A 446 -14.31 -8.41 5.99
N ALA A 447 -13.57 -9.49 6.25
CA ALA A 447 -14.16 -10.79 6.57
C ALA A 447 -14.68 -10.77 8.02
N PHE A 448 -15.70 -11.59 8.30
CA PHE A 448 -16.25 -11.70 9.66
C PHE A 448 -15.17 -12.01 10.71
N GLU A 449 -14.22 -12.88 10.37
CA GLU A 449 -13.17 -13.38 11.25
C GLU A 449 -12.14 -12.32 11.63
N VAL A 450 -12.03 -11.24 10.86
CA VAL A 450 -11.06 -10.15 11.07
C VAL A 450 -11.72 -8.79 11.34
N ALA A 451 -13.04 -8.78 11.54
CA ALA A 451 -13.79 -7.54 11.73
C ALA A 451 -13.46 -6.84 13.05
N GLY A 452 -13.00 -7.57 14.07
CA GLY A 452 -12.56 -6.99 15.33
C GLY A 452 -11.46 -5.95 15.14
N LEU A 453 -10.41 -6.30 14.39
CA LEU A 453 -9.34 -5.36 14.04
C LEU A 453 -9.87 -4.15 13.29
N ALA A 454 -10.69 -4.35 12.26
CA ALA A 454 -11.22 -3.25 11.45
C ALA A 454 -12.05 -2.25 12.28
N LEU A 455 -12.88 -2.75 13.20
CA LEU A 455 -13.69 -1.90 14.09
C LEU A 455 -12.84 -1.13 15.10
N VAL A 456 -11.76 -1.72 15.60
CA VAL A 456 -10.79 -1.05 16.47
C VAL A 456 -10.02 0.02 15.70
N GLU A 457 -9.58 -0.26 14.48
CA GLU A 457 -8.91 0.76 13.66
C GLU A 457 -9.83 1.94 13.33
N LEU A 458 -11.11 1.69 13.08
CA LEU A 458 -12.10 2.76 12.89
C LEU A 458 -12.27 3.61 14.15
N SER A 459 -12.27 3.01 15.34
CA SER A 459 -12.35 3.79 16.58
C SER A 459 -11.15 4.73 16.75
N GLY A 460 -9.95 4.29 16.40
CA GLY A 460 -8.77 5.16 16.38
C GLY A 460 -8.85 6.25 15.32
N VAL A 461 -9.32 5.94 14.11
CA VAL A 461 -9.50 6.93 13.03
C VAL A 461 -10.48 8.02 13.46
N TRP A 462 -11.58 7.65 14.12
CA TRP A 462 -12.54 8.61 14.65
C TRP A 462 -12.03 9.37 15.87
N ALA A 463 -11.12 8.77 16.63
CA ALA A 463 -10.42 9.41 17.75
C ALA A 463 -9.18 10.23 17.34
N ASP A 464 -8.87 10.30 16.05
CA ASP A 464 -7.75 11.08 15.51
C ASP A 464 -6.39 10.69 16.13
N ILE A 465 -6.22 9.38 16.41
CA ILE A 465 -4.95 8.85 16.92
C ILE A 465 -3.89 8.92 15.82
N LEU A 466 -2.66 9.33 16.17
CA LEU A 466 -1.56 9.43 15.23
C LEU A 466 -1.17 8.04 14.67
N PRO A 467 -1.07 7.88 13.34
CA PRO A 467 -0.81 6.58 12.71
C PRO A 467 0.69 6.21 12.59
N THR A 468 1.57 6.97 13.24
CA THR A 468 3.03 6.84 13.11
C THR A 468 3.66 5.89 14.13
N GLU A 469 2.87 5.42 15.09
CA GLU A 469 3.26 4.49 16.15
C GLU A 469 3.05 3.02 15.74
N ILE A 470 3.74 2.12 16.43
CA ILE A 470 3.43 0.68 16.42
C ILE A 470 2.76 0.39 17.75
N PHE A 471 1.51 -0.06 17.70
CA PHE A 471 0.69 -0.18 18.89
C PHE A 471 0.67 -1.61 19.43
N THR A 472 0.76 -1.72 20.75
CA THR A 472 0.15 -2.83 21.49
C THR A 472 -1.35 -2.65 21.58
N LYS A 473 -2.08 -3.74 21.83
CA LYS A 473 -3.53 -3.74 22.06
C LYS A 473 -3.91 -2.76 23.18
N LYS A 474 -3.22 -2.87 24.33
CA LYS A 474 -3.50 -2.10 25.55
C LYS A 474 -3.28 -0.60 25.35
N GLU A 475 -2.16 -0.22 24.73
CA GLU A 475 -1.84 1.18 24.44
C GLU A 475 -2.91 1.81 23.54
N PHE A 476 -3.28 1.13 22.45
CA PHE A 476 -4.27 1.65 21.51
C PHE A 476 -5.64 1.83 22.16
N ILE A 477 -6.11 0.81 22.89
CA ILE A 477 -7.38 0.87 23.60
C ILE A 477 -7.39 2.02 24.62
N THR A 478 -6.28 2.22 25.33
CA THR A 478 -6.13 3.27 26.34
C THR A 478 -6.21 4.66 25.71
N GLN A 479 -5.51 4.89 24.59
CA GLN A 479 -5.56 6.16 23.87
C GLN A 479 -6.98 6.49 23.37
N VAL A 480 -7.68 5.52 22.76
CA VAL A 480 -9.08 5.73 22.33
C VAL A 480 -9.96 6.08 23.52
N LYS A 481 -9.78 5.39 24.66
CA LYS A 481 -10.55 5.60 25.89
C LYS A 481 -10.30 6.99 26.49
N GLU A 482 -9.07 7.47 26.50
CA GLU A 482 -8.72 8.81 26.98
C GLU A 482 -9.36 9.90 26.12
N VAL A 483 -9.29 9.78 24.79
CA VAL A 483 -9.96 10.72 23.86
C VAL A 483 -11.48 10.69 24.04
N SER A 484 -12.07 9.54 24.37
CA SER A 484 -13.51 9.46 24.62
C SER A 484 -13.97 10.14 25.92
N ARG A 485 -13.05 10.32 26.89
CA ARG A 485 -13.32 10.90 28.22
C ARG A 485 -13.10 12.41 28.27
N GLY A 486 -12.13 12.91 27.51
CA GLY A 486 -11.87 14.34 27.36
C GLY A 486 -12.34 14.82 26.00
N HIS A 487 -13.27 15.78 25.94
CA HIS A 487 -13.47 16.56 24.71
C HIS A 487 -12.13 17.24 24.37
N LYS A 488 -11.35 16.67 23.46
CA LYS A 488 -10.03 17.22 23.11
C LYS A 488 -10.14 18.31 22.06
N GLU A 489 -9.86 19.52 22.54
CA GLU A 489 -8.79 20.44 22.14
C GLU A 489 -8.55 20.71 20.64
N GLU A 490 -8.20 21.97 20.39
CA GLU A 490 -7.98 22.60 19.08
C GLU A 490 -6.90 21.89 18.25
N LEU A 491 -7.17 21.78 16.94
CA LEU A 491 -6.28 21.22 15.93
C LEU A 491 -5.01 22.07 15.76
N ASN A 492 -3.95 21.75 16.50
CA ASN A 492 -2.60 22.31 16.31
C ASN A 492 -1.80 21.55 15.23
N ALA A 493 -2.32 21.50 14.00
CA ALA A 493 -1.59 20.94 12.86
C ALA A 493 -1.77 21.79 11.60
N THR A 494 -0.68 21.98 10.85
CA THR A 494 -0.64 22.63 9.53
C THR A 494 -1.34 21.76 8.47
N LEU A 495 -2.67 21.76 8.51
CA LEU A 495 -3.52 21.02 7.58
C LEU A 495 -3.69 21.80 6.27
N SER A 496 -3.63 21.11 5.15
CA SER A 496 -4.07 21.68 3.86
C SER A 496 -5.58 21.92 3.88
N VAL A 497 -6.09 22.80 3.00
CA VAL A 497 -7.55 23.06 2.89
C VAL A 497 -8.36 21.81 2.60
N ALA A 498 -7.84 20.93 1.75
CA ALA A 498 -8.52 19.68 1.42
C ALA A 498 -8.61 18.78 2.67
N GLU A 499 -7.55 18.72 3.48
CA GLU A 499 -7.55 17.99 4.75
C GLU A 499 -8.48 18.65 5.77
N TRP A 500 -8.44 19.98 5.91
CA TRP A 500 -9.32 20.72 6.80
C TRP A 500 -10.81 20.53 6.43
N LEU A 501 -11.18 20.64 5.15
CA LEU A 501 -12.54 20.41 4.68
C LEU A 501 -12.98 18.95 4.90
N ASN A 502 -12.08 17.99 4.68
CA ASN A 502 -12.35 16.58 4.92
C ASN A 502 -12.55 16.30 6.42
N LEU A 503 -11.67 16.85 7.27
CA LEU A 503 -11.76 16.76 8.73
C LEU A 503 -13.02 17.45 9.23
N TYR A 504 -13.38 18.63 8.72
CA TYR A 504 -14.62 19.33 9.03
C TYR A 504 -15.84 18.45 8.74
N ARG A 505 -15.92 17.88 7.53
CA ARG A 505 -17.02 16.98 7.13
C ARG A 505 -17.06 15.69 7.96
N LYS A 506 -15.91 15.13 8.33
CA LYS A 506 -15.80 13.90 9.13
C LYS A 506 -15.98 14.10 10.63
N ARG A 507 -15.67 15.28 11.19
CA ARG A 507 -15.62 15.52 12.65
C ARG A 507 -16.71 16.48 13.15
N LEU A 508 -17.10 17.47 12.35
CA LEU A 508 -17.94 18.58 12.80
C LEU A 508 -19.38 18.53 12.26
N PHE A 509 -19.65 17.70 11.26
CA PHE A 509 -21.02 17.44 10.81
C PHE A 509 -21.77 16.60 11.86
N ALA A 510 -22.98 17.04 12.25
CA ALA A 510 -23.74 16.45 13.36
C ALA A 510 -23.97 14.92 13.24
N TRP A 511 -24.02 14.40 12.01
CA TRP A 511 -24.27 12.99 11.70
C TRP A 511 -23.03 12.27 11.16
N SER A 512 -21.82 12.74 11.48
CA SER A 512 -20.61 12.04 11.08
C SER A 512 -20.42 10.74 11.87
N ASP A 513 -19.83 9.72 11.22
CA ASP A 513 -19.58 8.42 11.86
C ASP A 513 -18.75 8.58 13.16
N ALA A 514 -17.86 9.58 13.23
CA ALA A 514 -17.03 9.88 14.41
C ALA A 514 -17.84 10.45 15.58
N ARG A 515 -18.70 11.45 15.34
CA ARG A 515 -19.56 12.00 16.41
C ARG A 515 -20.51 10.93 16.94
N LEU A 516 -21.13 10.18 16.05
CA LEU A 516 -22.03 9.08 16.41
C LEU A 516 -21.32 8.02 17.24
N PHE A 517 -20.10 7.63 16.86
CA PHE A 517 -19.29 6.70 17.65
C PHE A 517 -19.12 7.19 19.09
N PHE A 518 -18.69 8.44 19.31
CA PHE A 518 -18.53 8.99 20.66
C PHE A 518 -19.85 9.14 21.41
N SER A 519 -20.94 9.54 20.75
CA SER A 519 -22.27 9.59 21.36
C SER A 519 -22.69 8.21 21.84
N PHE A 520 -22.50 7.16 21.04
CA PHE A 520 -22.82 5.80 21.44
C PHE A 520 -21.94 5.28 22.58
N LEU A 521 -20.66 5.70 22.66
CA LEU A 521 -19.80 5.37 23.79
C LEU A 521 -20.30 5.91 25.13
N GLN A 522 -20.93 7.08 25.13
CA GLN A 522 -21.45 7.74 26.33
C GLN A 522 -22.81 7.19 26.80
N VAL A 523 -23.59 6.59 25.90
CA VAL A 523 -24.89 6.00 26.23
C VAL A 523 -24.69 4.71 27.05
N SER A 524 -25.22 4.66 28.26
CA SER A 524 -25.13 3.50 29.16
C SER A 524 -26.03 2.33 28.74
N GLN A 525 -27.21 2.62 28.20
CA GLN A 525 -28.15 1.65 27.62
C GLN A 525 -28.87 2.27 26.41
N LEU A 526 -28.85 1.60 25.27
CA LEU A 526 -29.65 2.00 24.11
C LEU A 526 -31.11 1.66 24.40
N SER A 527 -31.96 2.67 24.56
CA SER A 527 -33.40 2.46 24.48
C SER A 527 -33.74 2.06 23.04
N PHE A 528 -34.39 0.91 22.85
CA PHE A 528 -34.69 0.33 21.54
C PHE A 528 -35.73 1.13 20.71
N THR A 529 -36.04 2.35 21.13
CA THR A 529 -36.97 3.29 20.47
C THR A 529 -36.29 4.19 19.44
N VAL A 530 -35.16 3.77 18.87
CA VAL A 530 -34.52 4.46 17.74
C VAL A 530 -35.10 3.90 16.43
N PRO A 531 -35.65 4.74 15.52
CA PRO A 531 -36.19 4.30 14.23
C PRO A 531 -35.22 3.39 13.46
N GLN A 532 -35.74 2.30 12.88
CA GLN A 532 -34.94 1.29 12.15
C GLN A 532 -34.03 1.91 11.07
N ILE A 533 -34.46 3.00 10.43
CA ILE A 533 -33.69 3.70 9.40
C ILE A 533 -32.39 4.33 9.94
N LEU A 534 -32.36 4.73 11.22
CA LEU A 534 -31.16 5.27 11.86
C LEU A 534 -30.20 4.13 12.27
N TRP A 535 -30.74 2.96 12.63
CA TRP A 535 -29.93 1.75 12.87
C TRP A 535 -29.16 1.32 11.63
N GLU A 536 -29.83 1.29 10.48
CA GLU A 536 -29.22 0.88 9.21
C GLU A 536 -28.18 1.91 8.73
N ASN A 537 -28.46 3.20 8.91
CA ASN A 537 -27.57 4.27 8.49
C ASN A 537 -26.37 4.49 9.41
N PHE A 538 -26.40 4.09 10.69
CA PHE A 538 -25.30 4.31 11.65
C PHE A 538 -24.71 3.01 12.24
N ALA A 539 -25.09 1.89 11.63
CA ALA A 539 -24.76 0.52 11.99
C ALA A 539 -23.29 0.31 12.41
N VAL A 540 -22.35 0.85 11.63
CA VAL A 540 -20.90 0.65 11.84
C VAL A 540 -20.39 1.37 13.08
N SER A 541 -20.69 2.67 13.23
CA SER A 541 -20.29 3.46 14.41
C SER A 541 -20.86 2.87 15.70
N LEU A 542 -22.09 2.39 15.66
CA LEU A 542 -22.74 1.77 16.80
C LEU A 542 -22.09 0.46 17.20
N VAL A 543 -21.91 -0.47 16.25
CA VAL A 543 -21.24 -1.75 16.53
C VAL A 543 -19.81 -1.53 17.01
N ALA A 544 -19.07 -0.57 16.44
CA ALA A 544 -17.74 -0.22 16.88
C ALA A 544 -17.71 0.34 18.32
N ALA A 545 -18.69 1.18 18.68
CA ALA A 545 -18.80 1.72 20.04
C ALA A 545 -19.10 0.62 21.07
N GLU A 546 -20.08 -0.24 20.79
CA GLU A 546 -20.44 -1.36 21.68
C GLU A 546 -19.32 -2.39 21.79
N PHE A 547 -18.61 -2.67 20.69
CA PHE A 547 -17.43 -3.52 20.72
C PHE A 547 -16.29 -2.89 21.53
N SER A 548 -16.09 -1.57 21.43
CA SER A 548 -15.10 -0.85 22.24
C SER A 548 -15.43 -0.91 23.75
N LYS A 549 -16.70 -0.74 24.13
CA LYS A 549 -17.14 -0.93 25.53
C LYS A 549 -16.86 -2.35 26.03
N PHE A 550 -17.15 -3.35 25.20
CA PHE A 550 -16.85 -4.75 25.52
C PHE A 550 -15.35 -4.96 25.77
N LEU A 551 -14.49 -4.44 24.90
CA LEU A 551 -13.03 -4.51 25.07
C LEU A 551 -12.57 -3.86 26.38
N TRP A 552 -13.10 -2.68 26.72
CA TRP A 552 -12.75 -1.96 27.94
C TRP A 552 -13.10 -2.69 29.23
N GLN A 553 -14.19 -3.45 29.24
CA GLN A 553 -14.61 -4.25 30.39
C GLN A 553 -13.73 -5.50 30.55
N THR A 554 -13.26 -6.06 29.44
CA THR A 554 -12.42 -7.26 29.45
C THR A 554 -10.96 -7.01 29.79
N GLU A 555 -10.45 -5.78 29.67
CA GLU A 555 -9.08 -5.44 30.09
C GLU A 555 -8.97 -5.04 31.57
N THR A 556 -10.08 -4.72 32.23
CA THR A 556 -10.12 -4.43 33.68
C THR A 556 -10.22 -5.67 34.57
N LYS A 557 -10.32 -6.86 33.98
CA LYS A 557 -10.34 -8.17 34.65
C LYS A 557 -9.11 -8.94 34.23
#